data_AF-A0A957WT63-F1
#
_entry.id   AF-A0A957WT63-F1
#
_cell.length_a   1.000
_cell.length_b   1.000
_cell.length_c   1.000
_cell.angle_alpha   90.00
_cell.angle_beta   90.00
_cell.angle_gamma   90.00
#
_symmetry.space_group_name_H-M   'P 1'
#
loop_
_entity.id
_entity.type
_entity.pdbx_description
1 polymer ?
#
loop_
_entity_poly.entity_id
_entity_poly.type
_entity_poly.pdbx_seq_one_letter_code
_entity_poly.pdbx_strand_id
1 'polypeptide(L)'
;MLTQTHLYQEIHEQPTVLATVLQQEKETIGRLAAEIKQRDIHHVVIAARGTSDNAGRYAQYLLGAINGLTVTLSTPSLFSIYRQPPRFGNALVLGISQSGKSPDIVSVLAEARRQGAL
;
A
#
# COMPACT_ATOMS: atom_id res chain seq x y z
N MET A 1 -0.28 33.10 -13.86
CA MET A 1 0.70 32.31 -14.64
C MET A 1 0.62 30.85 -14.18
N LEU A 2 0.70 29.86 -15.08
CA LEU A 2 0.58 28.43 -14.72
C LEU A 2 1.54 27.99 -13.61
N THR A 3 2.75 28.57 -13.60
CA THR A 3 3.83 28.33 -12.64
C THR A 3 3.51 28.73 -11.20
N GLN A 4 2.46 29.52 -10.98
CA GLN A 4 2.03 29.96 -9.64
C GLN A 4 0.94 29.06 -9.04
N THR A 5 0.47 28.06 -9.78
CA THR A 5 -0.55 27.13 -9.26
C THR A 5 0.10 26.07 -8.37
N HIS A 6 -0.61 25.66 -7.31
CA HIS A 6 -0.15 24.57 -6.43
C HIS A 6 0.10 23.28 -7.21
N LEU A 7 -0.80 22.91 -8.13
CA LEU A 7 -0.64 21.72 -8.97
C LEU A 7 0.68 21.74 -9.77
N TYR A 8 1.04 22.88 -10.36
CA TYR A 8 2.30 22.99 -11.10
C TYR A 8 3.51 22.79 -10.18
N GLN A 9 3.48 23.42 -9.00
CA GLN A 9 4.55 23.30 -8.02
C GLN A 9 4.69 21.85 -7.53
N GLU A 10 3.59 21.22 -7.12
CA GLU A 10 3.56 19.82 -6.64
C GLU A 10 4.09 18.83 -7.68
N ILE A 11 3.78 19.01 -8.96
CA ILE A 11 4.31 18.16 -10.04
C ILE A 11 5.84 18.29 -10.16
N HIS A 12 6.36 19.51 -10.05
CA HIS A 12 7.80 19.77 -10.19
C HIS A 12 8.60 19.43 -8.93
N GLU A 13 7.93 19.24 -7.79
CA GLU A 13 8.55 18.72 -6.56
C GLU A 13 8.78 17.20 -6.60
N GLN A 14 8.05 16.46 -7.44
CA GLN A 14 8.10 14.99 -7.48
C GLN A 14 9.52 14.41 -7.59
N PRO A 15 10.43 14.89 -8.46
CA PRO A 15 11.76 14.31 -8.58
C PRO A 15 12.55 14.37 -7.26
N THR A 16 12.51 15.53 -6.58
CA THR A 16 13.20 15.73 -5.31
C THR A 16 12.57 14.88 -4.21
N VAL A 17 11.25 14.89 -4.08
CA VAL A 17 10.53 14.10 -3.08
C VAL A 17 10.80 12.60 -3.27
N LEU A 18 10.77 12.10 -4.50
CA LEU A 18 11.05 10.70 -4.81
C LEU A 18 12.49 10.32 -4.46
N ALA A 19 13.47 11.16 -4.81
CA ALA A 19 14.87 10.90 -4.46
C ALA A 19 15.07 10.83 -2.94
N THR A 20 14.47 11.77 -2.19
CA THR A 20 14.52 11.80 -0.73
C THR A 20 13.90 10.55 -0.13
N VAL A 21 12.70 10.15 -0.56
CA VAL A 21 12.02 8.94 -0.05
C VAL A 21 12.84 7.69 -0.33
N LEU A 22 13.37 7.54 -1.55
CA LEU A 22 14.19 6.38 -1.92
C LEU A 22 15.48 6.28 -1.10
N GLN A 23 16.09 7.42 -0.78
CA GLN A 23 17.29 7.46 0.05
C GLN A 23 16.98 7.12 1.51
N GLN A 24 15.92 7.73 2.08
CA GLN A 24 15.58 7.60 3.49
C GLN A 24 15.00 6.23 3.83
N GLU A 25 14.12 5.69 2.98
CA GLU A 25 13.38 4.46 3.26
C GLU A 25 14.11 3.19 2.82
N LYS A 26 15.32 3.29 2.26
CA LYS A 26 16.07 2.14 1.74
C LYS A 26 16.25 1.04 2.79
N GLU A 27 16.58 1.41 4.02
CA GLU A 27 16.75 0.44 5.12
C GLU A 27 15.42 -0.16 5.57
N THR A 28 14.38 0.66 5.71
CA THR A 28 13.02 0.22 6.06
C THR A 28 12.50 -0.80 5.05
N ILE A 29 12.61 -0.50 3.75
CA ILE A 29 12.21 -1.40 2.66
C ILE A 29 13.06 -2.67 2.68
N GLY A 30 14.36 -2.57 2.94
CA GLY A 30 15.24 -3.73 3.07
C GLY A 30 14.81 -4.68 4.20
N ARG A 31 14.45 -4.15 5.36
CA ARG A 31 13.93 -4.93 6.49
C ARG A 31 12.59 -5.58 6.17
N LEU A 32 11.66 -4.83 5.57
CA LEU A 32 10.37 -5.36 5.13
C LEU A 32 10.56 -6.51 4.12
N ALA A 33 11.43 -6.34 3.13
CA ALA A 33 11.72 -7.38 2.14
C ALA A 33 12.34 -8.64 2.78
N ALA A 34 13.19 -8.49 3.80
CA ALA A 34 13.73 -9.61 4.55
C ALA A 34 12.62 -10.34 5.34
N GLU A 35 11.71 -9.61 5.98
CA GLU A 35 10.58 -10.20 6.72
C GLU A 35 9.60 -10.93 5.80
N ILE A 36 9.27 -10.36 4.63
CA ILE A 36 8.44 -11.00 3.61
C ILE A 36 9.04 -12.35 3.19
N LYS A 37 10.36 -12.40 2.97
CA LYS A 37 11.06 -13.65 2.61
C LYS A 37 11.10 -14.64 3.78
N GLN A 38 11.39 -14.17 4.98
CA GLN A 38 11.46 -15.03 6.17
C GLN A 38 10.10 -15.68 6.47
N ARG A 39 9.00 -14.95 6.26
CA ARG A 39 7.64 -15.43 6.43
C ARG A 39 7.11 -16.23 5.24
N ASP A 40 7.86 -16.36 4.15
CA ASP A 40 7.43 -17.05 2.92
C ASP A 40 6.10 -16.51 2.36
N ILE A 41 5.99 -15.17 2.28
CA ILE A 41 4.77 -14.50 1.81
C ILE A 41 4.75 -14.45 0.27
N HIS A 42 3.67 -14.96 -0.31
CA HIS A 42 3.42 -14.93 -1.77
C HIS A 42 2.20 -14.09 -2.18
N HIS A 43 1.44 -13.59 -1.20
CA HIS A 43 0.19 -12.86 -1.41
C HIS A 43 0.25 -11.46 -0.80
N VAL A 44 -0.20 -10.46 -1.56
CA VAL A 44 -0.31 -9.07 -1.12
C VAL A 44 -1.76 -8.61 -1.27
N VAL A 45 -2.31 -8.02 -0.20
CA VAL A 45 -3.61 -7.35 -0.23
C VAL A 45 -3.40 -5.85 -0.04
N ILE A 46 -3.77 -5.05 -1.03
CA ILE A 46 -3.62 -3.60 -0.98
C ILE A 46 -4.91 -2.96 -0.49
N ALA A 47 -4.84 -2.22 0.60
CA ALA A 47 -5.93 -1.40 1.12
C ALA A 47 -5.73 0.07 0.71
N ALA A 48 -6.50 0.53 -0.26
CA ALA A 48 -6.46 1.89 -0.78
C ALA A 48 -7.89 2.39 -1.07
N ARG A 49 -8.05 3.70 -1.28
CA ARG A 49 -9.27 4.31 -1.83
C ARG A 49 -8.95 5.54 -2.68
N GLY A 50 -9.73 5.75 -3.73
CA GLY A 50 -9.68 6.98 -4.54
C GLY A 50 -8.42 7.03 -5.39
N THR A 51 -7.69 8.16 -5.38
CA THR A 51 -6.44 8.29 -6.16
C THR A 51 -5.37 7.28 -5.75
N SER A 52 -5.37 6.85 -4.48
CA SER A 52 -4.48 5.79 -3.98
C SER A 52 -4.74 4.43 -4.63
N ASP A 53 -5.95 4.16 -5.16
CA ASP A 53 -6.24 2.93 -5.90
C ASP A 53 -5.45 2.84 -7.21
N ASN A 54 -5.17 3.98 -7.84
CA ASN A 54 -4.33 4.00 -9.05
C ASN A 54 -2.90 3.56 -8.73
N ALA A 55 -2.35 4.01 -7.59
CA ALA A 55 -1.05 3.54 -7.11
C ALA A 55 -1.08 2.05 -6.75
N GLY A 56 -2.15 1.58 -6.11
CA GLY A 56 -2.36 0.15 -5.82
C GLY A 56 -2.43 -0.70 -7.09
N ARG A 57 -3.10 -0.22 -8.13
CA ARG A 57 -3.17 -0.89 -9.43
C ARG A 57 -1.80 -0.97 -10.09
N TYR A 58 -1.02 0.10 -10.07
CA TYR A 58 0.36 0.07 -10.55
C TYR A 58 1.21 -0.93 -9.76
N ALA A 59 1.09 -0.93 -8.42
CA ALA A 59 1.81 -1.87 -7.56
C ALA A 59 1.44 -3.33 -7.84
N GLN A 60 0.19 -3.64 -8.21
CA GLN A 60 -0.22 -4.98 -8.62
C GLN A 60 0.59 -5.49 -9.82
N TYR A 61 0.81 -4.66 -10.85
CA TYR A 61 1.66 -5.03 -11.98
C TYR A 61 3.13 -5.13 -11.57
N LEU A 62 3.65 -4.15 -10.83
CA LEU A 62 5.06 -4.12 -10.46
C LEU A 62 5.46 -5.32 -9.60
N LEU A 63 4.73 -5.56 -8.51
CA LEU A 63 5.01 -6.65 -7.58
C LEU A 63 4.74 -8.02 -8.22
N GLY A 64 3.74 -8.12 -9.09
CA GLY A 64 3.49 -9.32 -9.87
C GLY A 64 4.62 -9.63 -10.85
N ALA A 65 5.02 -8.65 -11.67
CA ALA A 65 6.00 -8.84 -12.73
C ALA A 65 7.44 -9.01 -12.20
N ILE A 66 7.82 -8.25 -11.18
CA ILE A 66 9.21 -8.22 -10.67
C ILE A 66 9.41 -9.21 -9.52
N ASN A 67 8.41 -9.39 -8.65
CA ASN A 67 8.55 -10.23 -7.45
C ASN A 67 7.78 -11.56 -7.54
N GLY A 68 6.95 -11.76 -8.57
CA GLY A 68 6.11 -12.97 -8.69
C GLY A 68 5.00 -13.06 -7.64
N LEU A 69 4.67 -11.94 -6.96
CA LEU A 69 3.66 -11.92 -5.91
C LEU A 69 2.25 -11.85 -6.49
N THR A 70 1.31 -12.60 -5.92
CA THR A 70 -0.10 -12.43 -6.25
C THR A 70 -0.64 -11.23 -5.48
N VAL A 71 -1.10 -10.20 -6.20
CA VAL A 71 -1.58 -8.96 -5.59
C VAL A 71 -3.05 -8.75 -5.87
N THR A 72 -3.82 -8.44 -4.83
CA THR A 72 -5.23 -8.05 -4.93
C THR A 72 -5.49 -6.72 -4.24
N LEU A 73 -6.51 -6.00 -4.69
CA LEU A 73 -7.07 -4.88 -3.93
C LEU A 73 -8.05 -5.44 -2.87
N SER A 74 -8.10 -4.80 -1.71
CA SER A 74 -9.08 -5.13 -0.68
C SER A 74 -10.48 -4.63 -1.09
N THR A 75 -11.50 -5.14 -0.41
CA THR A 75 -12.87 -4.63 -0.50
C THR A 75 -13.25 -4.04 0.86
N PRO A 76 -12.94 -2.75 1.14
CA PRO A 76 -13.01 -2.19 2.49
C PRO A 76 -14.38 -2.29 3.16
N SER A 77 -15.47 -2.28 2.38
CA SER A 77 -16.83 -2.46 2.89
C SER A 77 -17.05 -3.79 3.60
N LEU A 78 -16.32 -4.86 3.25
CA LEU A 78 -16.38 -6.14 3.96
C LEU A 78 -15.89 -6.03 5.41
N PHE A 79 -15.01 -5.06 5.69
CA PHE A 79 -14.43 -4.82 7.00
C PHE A 79 -15.26 -3.82 7.81
N SER A 80 -15.64 -2.70 7.19
CA SER A 80 -16.30 -1.60 7.89
C SER A 80 -17.83 -1.74 7.96
N ILE A 81 -18.49 -2.07 6.84
CA ILE A 81 -19.96 -2.08 6.72
C ILE A 81 -20.51 -3.47 7.03
N TYR A 82 -20.06 -4.48 6.28
CA TYR A 82 -20.61 -5.83 6.37
C TYR A 82 -20.03 -6.64 7.54
N ARG A 83 -18.88 -6.23 8.08
CA ARG A 83 -18.20 -6.90 9.20
C ARG A 83 -18.01 -8.41 8.96
N GLN A 84 -17.71 -8.76 7.72
CA GLN A 84 -17.42 -10.12 7.26
C GLN A 84 -16.08 -10.13 6.54
N PRO A 85 -14.97 -9.86 7.24
CA PRO A 85 -13.67 -9.81 6.61
C PRO A 85 -13.26 -11.21 6.12
N PRO A 86 -12.63 -11.31 4.93
CA PRO A 86 -12.02 -12.56 4.50
C PRO A 86 -10.84 -12.94 5.42
N ARG A 87 -10.41 -14.20 5.32
CA ARG A 87 -9.17 -14.66 5.94
C ARG A 87 -7.99 -14.22 5.08
N PHE A 88 -7.02 -13.52 5.67
CA PHE A 88 -5.81 -13.09 4.96
C PHE A 88 -4.81 -14.21 4.74
N GLY A 89 -4.77 -15.21 5.63
CA GLY A 89 -3.73 -16.24 5.60
C GLY A 89 -2.34 -15.64 5.79
N ASN A 90 -1.34 -16.24 5.15
CA ASN A 90 0.03 -15.73 5.14
C ASN A 90 0.21 -14.66 4.05
N ALA A 91 -0.26 -13.46 4.31
CA ALA A 91 -0.25 -12.35 3.37
C ALA A 91 0.44 -11.11 3.96
N LEU A 92 0.94 -10.27 3.06
CA LEU A 92 1.26 -8.87 3.34
C LEU A 92 0.01 -8.02 3.08
N VAL A 93 -0.39 -7.17 4.02
CA VAL A 93 -1.48 -6.22 3.84
C VAL A 93 -0.93 -4.80 3.80
N LEU A 94 -0.92 -4.21 2.60
CA LEU A 94 -0.31 -2.92 2.31
C LEU A 94 -1.37 -1.81 2.27
N GLY A 95 -1.32 -0.87 3.21
CA GLY A 95 -2.16 0.33 3.18
C GLY A 95 -1.55 1.45 2.34
N ILE A 96 -2.31 2.03 1.42
CA ILE A 96 -1.90 3.22 0.63
C ILE A 96 -2.91 4.35 0.89
N SER A 97 -2.47 5.40 1.57
CA SER A 97 -3.33 6.52 1.95
C SER A 97 -2.55 7.81 2.08
N GLN A 98 -2.97 8.87 1.37
CA GLN A 98 -2.36 10.20 1.50
C GLN A 98 -2.62 10.81 2.89
N SER A 99 -3.82 10.63 3.46
CA SER A 99 -4.18 11.23 4.75
C SER A 99 -3.82 10.36 5.96
N GLY A 100 -3.55 9.07 5.73
CA GLY A 100 -3.34 8.07 6.79
C GLY A 100 -4.56 7.77 7.68
N LYS A 101 -5.70 8.44 7.45
CA LYS A 101 -6.85 8.46 8.38
C LYS A 101 -8.13 7.87 7.82
N SER A 102 -8.13 7.37 6.59
CA SER A 102 -9.32 6.79 5.97
C SER A 102 -9.83 5.60 6.80
N PRO A 103 -11.02 5.68 7.42
CA PRO A 103 -11.53 4.63 8.31
C PRO A 103 -11.56 3.26 7.62
N ASP A 104 -11.94 3.24 6.35
CA ASP A 104 -11.96 2.05 5.51
C ASP A 104 -10.60 1.35 5.38
N ILE A 105 -9.51 2.11 5.22
CA ILE A 105 -8.17 1.54 5.12
C ILE A 105 -7.71 1.07 6.50
N VAL A 106 -7.98 1.88 7.53
CA VAL A 106 -7.64 1.55 8.91
C VAL A 106 -8.33 0.27 9.37
N SER A 107 -9.61 0.06 9.02
CA SER A 107 -10.34 -1.16 9.36
C SER A 107 -9.72 -2.41 8.72
N VAL A 108 -9.26 -2.32 7.46
CA VAL A 108 -8.58 -3.44 6.79
C VAL A 108 -7.26 -3.78 7.50
N LEU A 109 -6.44 -2.76 7.81
CA LEU A 109 -5.15 -2.95 8.48
C LEU A 109 -5.30 -3.46 9.91
N ALA A 110 -6.29 -2.96 10.65
CA ALA A 110 -6.59 -3.42 12.00
C ALA A 110 -6.98 -4.90 12.01
N GLU A 111 -7.81 -5.32 11.06
CA GLU A 111 -8.23 -6.71 10.92
C GLU A 111 -7.08 -7.61 10.44
N ALA A 112 -6.25 -7.15 9.51
CA ALA A 112 -5.05 -7.85 9.06
C ALA A 112 -4.11 -8.15 10.23
N ARG A 113 -3.84 -7.13 11.05
CA ARG A 113 -3.03 -7.27 12.27
C ARG A 113 -3.65 -8.25 13.26
N ARG A 114 -4.99 -8.21 13.44
CA ARG A 114 -5.72 -9.14 14.32
C ARG A 114 -5.57 -10.59 13.84
N GLN A 115 -5.51 -10.81 12.54
CA GLN A 115 -5.32 -12.13 11.92
C GLN A 115 -3.85 -12.57 11.83
N GLY A 116 -2.90 -11.72 12.22
CA GLY A 116 -1.47 -12.04 12.18
C GLY A 116 -0.83 -11.89 10.80
N ALA A 117 -1.52 -11.27 9.84
CA ALA A 117 -0.91 -10.87 8.58
C ALA A 117 0.21 -9.84 8.82
N LEU A 118 1.18 -9.81 7.90
CA LEU A 118 2.23 -8.79 7.88
C LEU A 118 1.67 -7.47 7.37
#